data_AF-A0A0D8B8F2-F1
#
_entry.id   AF-A0A0D8B8F2-F1
#
_cell.length_a   1.000
_cell.length_b   1.000
_cell.length_c   1.000
_cell.angle_alpha   90.00
_cell.angle_beta   90.00
_cell.angle_gamma   90.00
#
_symmetry.space_group_name_H-M   'P 1'
#
loop_
_entity.id
_entity.type
_entity.pdbx_description
1 polymer ?
#
loop_
_entity_poly.entity_id
_entity_poly.type
_entity_poly.pdbx_seq_one_letter_code
_entity_poly.pdbx_strand_id
1 'polypeptide(L)'
;MTASDLLGAAEEADAAGLCVLPVKANGTKAPDVATWTRYITARSTPDEHRRWFRGEQPGGIGVVYGPVSGNVEMIEFEGRAITEGILAEVDAVADASGLGEVWQAIRRGWVTESPSGGLHFRARIDGAPVPGNTKLARRLARADELTANERHRLAANPAAEIVRVLIETRGHGGYGVIEPSGGLVHATGRPYRRLTGSPATIPTIPAEQMQAIRNLCRMSDRIPKPETPKTAPRALRPLPEGELRPGDDFERVGWDQILGRAGWVHVAQHGRTGYWRRPGKDRGSSATTGRDPSRDRLFVFSTSTEFEAEVPYTKFGAYAVLFHSGDHTAAARDLATQGYGARRDAAPDPGRLAEFVANGGPASKVGGRLVWAARQVAGEPGRARLVIPLIRAAHNRGLSLDAAARAAARGLTPNDRSGQ
;
A
#
# COMPACT_ATOMS: atom_id res chain seq x y z
N MET A 1 25.92 -15.85 -31.95
CA MET A 1 26.79 -15.41 -30.84
C MET A 1 28.05 -16.21 -30.97
N THR A 2 29.15 -15.52 -31.15
CA THR A 2 30.47 -16.17 -31.25
C THR A 2 31.09 -16.24 -29.85
N ALA A 3 32.03 -17.15 -29.64
CA ALA A 3 32.83 -17.20 -28.41
C ALA A 3 33.53 -15.84 -28.13
N SER A 4 33.92 -15.13 -29.21
CA SER A 4 34.51 -13.79 -29.14
C SER A 4 33.57 -12.75 -28.50
N ASP A 5 32.26 -12.89 -28.67
CA ASP A 5 31.28 -11.95 -28.11
C ASP A 5 31.14 -12.12 -26.58
N LEU A 6 31.22 -13.36 -26.09
CA LEU A 6 31.10 -13.68 -24.65
C LEU A 6 32.35 -13.29 -23.88
N LEU A 7 33.54 -13.52 -24.46
CA LEU A 7 34.80 -13.10 -23.83
C LEU A 7 34.86 -11.56 -23.71
N GLY A 8 34.50 -10.84 -24.78
CA GLY A 8 34.45 -9.37 -24.74
C GLY A 8 33.47 -8.83 -23.70
N ALA A 9 32.29 -9.46 -23.56
CA ALA A 9 31.32 -9.10 -22.52
C ALA A 9 31.84 -9.40 -21.10
N ALA A 10 32.59 -10.49 -20.92
CA ALA A 10 33.22 -10.82 -19.65
C ALA A 10 34.29 -9.79 -19.27
N GLU A 11 35.15 -9.41 -20.22
CA GLU A 11 36.18 -8.39 -20.03
C GLU A 11 35.58 -7.01 -19.72
N GLU A 12 34.49 -6.62 -20.40
CA GLU A 12 33.76 -5.37 -20.13
C GLU A 12 33.17 -5.35 -18.71
N ALA A 13 32.52 -6.43 -18.30
CA ALA A 13 31.93 -6.53 -16.96
C ALA A 13 33.02 -6.60 -15.86
N ASP A 14 34.11 -7.32 -16.10
CA ASP A 14 35.26 -7.38 -15.20
C ASP A 14 35.91 -6.00 -15.02
N ALA A 15 36.14 -5.26 -16.11
CA ALA A 15 36.67 -3.90 -16.06
C ALA A 15 35.76 -2.95 -15.25
N ALA A 16 34.45 -3.17 -15.26
CA ALA A 16 33.47 -2.42 -14.47
C ALA A 16 33.36 -2.86 -12.99
N GLY A 17 34.23 -3.77 -12.55
CA GLY A 17 34.28 -4.21 -11.17
C GLY A 17 33.37 -5.39 -10.84
N LEU A 18 32.83 -6.10 -11.83
CA LEU A 18 31.83 -7.17 -11.62
C LEU A 18 32.47 -8.56 -11.55
N CYS A 19 31.84 -9.45 -10.79
CA CYS A 19 32.18 -10.87 -10.74
C CYS A 19 31.39 -11.64 -11.81
N VAL A 20 32.08 -12.09 -12.85
CA VAL A 20 31.50 -12.73 -14.04
C VAL A 20 31.63 -14.24 -13.96
N LEU A 21 30.58 -15.00 -14.27
CA LEU A 21 30.65 -16.47 -14.38
C LEU A 21 29.94 -16.99 -15.63
N PRO A 22 30.36 -18.13 -16.19
CA PRO A 22 29.64 -18.82 -17.24
C PRO A 22 28.29 -19.33 -16.74
N VAL A 23 27.33 -19.48 -17.65
CA VAL A 23 25.97 -19.98 -17.40
C VAL A 23 25.78 -21.29 -18.16
N LYS A 24 25.13 -22.27 -17.50
CA LYS A 24 24.80 -23.56 -18.12
C LYS A 24 23.85 -23.41 -19.31
N ALA A 25 24.19 -24.07 -20.41
CA ALA A 25 23.41 -24.14 -21.64
C ALA A 25 22.31 -25.21 -21.59
N ASN A 26 21.55 -25.30 -20.50
CA ASN A 26 20.55 -26.36 -20.27
C ASN A 26 19.20 -25.83 -19.74
N GLY A 27 18.95 -24.53 -19.90
CA GLY A 27 17.73 -23.85 -19.48
C GLY A 27 17.62 -23.56 -17.98
N THR A 28 18.53 -24.08 -17.14
CA THR A 28 18.49 -23.87 -15.68
C THR A 28 18.90 -22.48 -15.25
N LYS A 29 19.62 -21.74 -16.12
CA LYS A 29 20.25 -20.45 -15.81
C LYS A 29 21.25 -20.50 -14.65
N ALA A 30 21.68 -21.69 -14.25
CA ALA A 30 22.63 -21.85 -13.16
C ALA A 30 24.06 -21.52 -13.62
N PRO A 31 24.92 -21.01 -12.72
CA PRO A 31 26.35 -20.85 -12.97
C PRO A 31 27.00 -22.18 -13.37
N ASP A 32 27.86 -22.17 -14.38
CA ASP A 32 28.61 -23.34 -14.85
C ASP A 32 30.01 -23.41 -14.24
N VAL A 33 30.05 -23.49 -12.91
CA VAL A 33 31.28 -23.59 -12.12
C VAL A 33 31.13 -24.65 -11.04
N ALA A 34 32.24 -25.30 -10.67
CA ALA A 34 32.23 -26.34 -9.64
C ALA A 34 31.87 -25.79 -8.25
N THR A 35 32.41 -24.63 -7.88
CA THR A 35 32.25 -24.04 -6.54
C THR A 35 31.75 -22.59 -6.63
N TRP A 36 30.43 -22.43 -6.71
CA TRP A 36 29.76 -21.12 -6.77
C TRP A 36 30.08 -20.22 -5.56
N THR A 37 30.14 -20.79 -4.35
CA THR A 37 30.27 -20.03 -3.10
C THR A 37 31.53 -19.18 -3.02
N ARG A 38 32.64 -19.61 -3.64
CA ARG A 38 33.87 -18.81 -3.77
C ARG A 38 33.59 -17.48 -4.45
N TYR A 39 32.74 -17.47 -5.47
CA TYR A 39 32.48 -16.30 -6.30
C TYR A 39 31.50 -15.30 -5.67
N ILE A 40 30.94 -15.62 -4.51
CA ILE A 40 30.17 -14.68 -3.68
C ILE A 40 31.10 -13.73 -2.92
N THR A 41 32.35 -14.13 -2.66
CA THR A 41 33.31 -13.37 -1.85
C THR A 41 34.58 -12.99 -2.59
N ALA A 42 34.96 -13.70 -3.65
CA ALA A 42 36.13 -13.41 -4.48
C ALA A 42 35.75 -13.36 -5.96
N ARG A 43 36.22 -12.34 -6.68
CA ARG A 43 35.94 -12.22 -8.12
C ARG A 43 36.61 -13.32 -8.92
N SER A 44 35.97 -13.69 -10.03
CA SER A 44 36.62 -14.47 -11.08
C SER A 44 37.76 -13.68 -11.73
N THR A 45 38.68 -14.38 -12.38
CA THR A 45 39.88 -13.78 -12.96
C THR A 45 39.84 -13.73 -14.49
N PRO A 46 40.63 -12.84 -15.13
CA PRO A 46 40.77 -12.82 -16.59
C PRO A 46 41.19 -14.17 -17.19
N ASP A 47 42.02 -14.96 -16.50
CA ASP A 47 42.40 -16.30 -16.96
C ASP A 47 41.25 -17.31 -16.88
N GLU A 48 40.40 -17.20 -15.87
CA GLU A 48 39.16 -17.98 -15.79
C GLU A 48 38.21 -17.59 -16.93
N HIS A 49 38.05 -16.30 -17.24
CA HIS A 49 37.22 -15.82 -18.35
C HIS A 49 37.70 -16.37 -19.69
N ARG A 50 39.01 -16.31 -19.97
CA ARG A 50 39.58 -16.88 -21.19
C ARG A 50 39.31 -18.39 -21.28
N ARG A 51 39.38 -19.11 -20.16
CA ARG A 51 39.09 -20.55 -20.13
C ARG A 51 37.62 -20.83 -20.41
N TRP A 52 36.71 -20.04 -19.86
CA TRP A 52 35.27 -20.24 -19.98
C TRP A 52 34.70 -19.79 -21.33
N PHE A 53 35.24 -18.71 -21.91
CA PHE A 53 34.60 -18.01 -23.03
C PHE A 53 35.40 -18.00 -24.34
N ARG A 54 36.59 -18.61 -24.42
CA ARG A 54 37.38 -18.67 -25.67
C ARG A 54 36.94 -19.80 -26.62
N GLY A 55 36.25 -20.83 -26.14
CA GLY A 55 35.86 -22.01 -26.93
C GLY A 55 34.45 -21.93 -27.54
N GLU A 56 34.13 -22.85 -28.45
CA GLU A 56 32.83 -22.94 -29.14
C GLU A 56 31.64 -23.39 -28.25
N GLN A 57 31.85 -23.52 -26.93
CA GLN A 57 30.84 -24.03 -26.01
C GLN A 57 29.65 -23.06 -25.90
N PRO A 58 28.39 -23.54 -26.05
CA PRO A 58 27.18 -22.72 -26.16
C PRO A 58 26.67 -22.18 -24.81
N GLY A 59 27.57 -21.78 -23.91
CA GLY A 59 27.24 -21.23 -22.60
C GLY A 59 26.67 -19.81 -22.66
N GLY A 60 26.12 -19.35 -21.53
CA GLY A 60 25.82 -17.93 -21.31
C GLY A 60 26.83 -17.27 -20.37
N ILE A 61 26.58 -16.01 -20.04
CA ILE A 61 27.33 -15.18 -19.11
C ILE A 61 26.38 -14.58 -18.07
N GLY A 62 26.82 -14.55 -16.81
CA GLY A 62 26.08 -13.96 -15.72
C GLY A 62 26.99 -13.28 -14.71
N VAL A 63 26.38 -12.49 -13.83
CA VAL A 63 27.06 -11.68 -12.82
C VAL A 63 26.58 -12.06 -11.43
N VAL A 64 27.52 -12.21 -10.50
CA VAL A 64 27.24 -12.30 -9.06
C VAL A 64 27.07 -10.88 -8.52
N TYR A 65 26.03 -10.60 -7.76
CA TYR A 65 25.74 -9.27 -7.23
C TYR A 65 26.17 -9.11 -5.77
N GLY A 66 26.18 -7.86 -5.29
CA GLY A 66 26.59 -7.46 -3.95
C GLY A 66 28.05 -7.03 -3.83
N PRO A 67 28.66 -7.16 -2.62
CA PRO A 67 30.01 -6.68 -2.34
C PRO A 67 31.10 -7.14 -3.29
N VAL A 68 31.06 -8.40 -3.76
CA VAL A 68 32.04 -8.94 -4.71
C VAL A 68 32.06 -8.22 -6.05
N SER A 69 30.95 -7.56 -6.42
CA SER A 69 30.80 -6.76 -7.63
C SER A 69 30.79 -5.26 -7.34
N GLY A 70 31.47 -4.86 -6.27
CA GLY A 70 31.59 -3.46 -5.85
C GLY A 70 30.27 -2.86 -5.41
N ASN A 71 29.46 -3.62 -4.67
CA ASN A 71 28.15 -3.20 -4.15
C ASN A 71 27.05 -2.96 -5.21
N VAL A 72 27.09 -3.66 -6.33
CA VAL A 72 26.02 -3.59 -7.35
C VAL A 72 24.84 -4.45 -6.94
N GLU A 73 23.64 -3.88 -7.00
CA GLU A 73 22.36 -4.60 -6.91
C GLU A 73 21.62 -4.48 -8.23
N MET A 74 20.90 -5.55 -8.60
CA MET A 74 19.96 -5.56 -9.70
C MET A 74 18.52 -5.45 -9.18
N ILE A 75 17.70 -4.60 -9.81
CA ILE A 75 16.22 -4.64 -9.69
C ILE A 75 15.67 -5.26 -10.97
N GLU A 76 14.97 -6.38 -10.84
CA GLU A 76 14.36 -7.12 -11.93
C GLU A 76 12.85 -6.88 -11.95
N PHE A 77 12.35 -6.36 -13.06
CA PHE A 77 10.94 -6.35 -13.41
C PHE A 77 10.67 -7.53 -14.33
N GLU A 78 9.85 -8.47 -13.87
CA GLU A 78 9.42 -9.62 -14.66
C GLU A 78 8.67 -9.17 -15.92
N GLY A 79 8.70 -9.97 -17.00
CA GLY A 79 8.03 -9.60 -18.25
C GLY A 79 6.53 -9.29 -18.06
N ARG A 80 5.88 -9.99 -17.14
CA ARG A 80 4.50 -9.70 -16.74
C ARG A 80 4.33 -8.31 -16.10
N ALA A 81 5.31 -7.86 -15.31
CA ALA A 81 5.26 -6.53 -14.69
C ALA A 81 5.36 -5.43 -15.75
N ILE A 82 6.10 -5.67 -16.83
CA ILE A 82 6.14 -4.79 -18.00
C ILE A 82 4.79 -4.77 -18.71
N THR A 83 4.25 -5.94 -19.09
CA THR A 83 2.95 -6.06 -19.77
C THR A 83 1.79 -5.50 -18.96
N GLU A 84 1.83 -5.60 -17.63
CA GLU A 84 0.81 -5.09 -16.73
C GLU A 84 0.97 -3.60 -16.38
N GLY A 85 1.95 -2.90 -16.96
CA GLY A 85 2.16 -1.46 -16.77
C GLY A 85 2.77 -1.08 -15.41
N ILE A 86 3.34 -2.04 -14.68
CA ILE A 86 3.93 -1.79 -13.35
C ILE A 86 5.14 -0.85 -13.44
N LEU A 87 5.96 -0.98 -14.49
CA LEU A 87 7.08 -0.06 -14.68
C LEU A 87 6.59 1.39 -14.87
N ALA A 88 5.53 1.60 -15.66
CA ALA A 88 4.94 2.92 -15.87
C ALA A 88 4.30 3.49 -14.59
N GLU A 89 3.70 2.63 -13.75
CA GLU A 89 3.24 3.01 -12.41
C GLU A 89 4.42 3.51 -11.55
N VAL A 90 5.53 2.75 -11.51
CA VAL A 90 6.74 3.13 -10.77
C VAL A 90 7.35 4.42 -11.30
N ASP A 91 7.40 4.62 -12.62
CA ASP A 91 7.90 5.86 -13.25
C ASP A 91 7.11 7.08 -12.77
N ALA A 92 5.78 7.03 -12.90
CA ALA A 92 4.91 8.14 -12.53
C ALA A 92 5.04 8.50 -11.04
N VAL A 93 5.14 7.49 -10.18
CA VAL A 93 5.27 7.70 -8.73
C VAL A 93 6.69 8.15 -8.36
N ALA A 94 7.74 7.72 -9.08
CA ALA A 94 9.10 8.23 -8.89
C ALA A 94 9.14 9.74 -9.10
N ASP A 95 8.62 10.20 -10.23
CA ASP A 95 8.62 11.63 -10.61
C ASP A 95 7.83 12.46 -9.60
N ALA A 96 6.61 12.04 -9.28
CA ALA A 96 5.75 12.75 -8.35
C ALA A 96 6.29 12.77 -6.90
N SER A 97 7.11 11.78 -6.51
CA SER A 97 7.64 11.66 -5.15
C SER A 97 9.04 12.26 -4.95
N GLY A 98 9.57 12.95 -5.95
CA GLY A 98 10.92 13.55 -5.92
C GLY A 98 12.04 12.52 -6.02
N LEU A 99 11.74 11.32 -6.51
CA LEU A 99 12.70 10.25 -6.80
C LEU A 99 12.98 10.09 -8.30
N GLY A 100 12.34 10.90 -9.15
CA GLY A 100 12.44 10.82 -10.61
C GLY A 100 13.88 10.87 -11.12
N GLU A 101 14.68 11.83 -10.67
CA GLU A 101 16.08 11.95 -11.10
C GLU A 101 16.91 10.70 -10.79
N VAL A 102 16.81 10.20 -9.55
CA VAL A 102 17.50 8.98 -9.09
C VAL A 102 17.06 7.77 -9.91
N TRP A 103 15.74 7.63 -10.11
CA TRP A 103 15.18 6.53 -10.89
C TRP A 103 15.62 6.58 -12.35
N GLN A 104 15.63 7.78 -12.93
CA GLN A 104 16.07 8.00 -14.31
C GLN A 104 17.57 7.74 -14.50
N ALA A 105 18.40 8.03 -13.50
CA ALA A 105 19.82 7.63 -13.53
C ALA A 105 19.96 6.11 -13.63
N ILE A 106 19.19 5.36 -12.83
CA ILE A 106 19.15 3.88 -12.87
C ILE A 106 18.65 3.39 -14.24
N ARG A 107 17.58 4.00 -14.78
CA ARG A 107 16.99 3.62 -16.07
C ARG A 107 17.88 3.87 -17.28
N ARG A 108 18.82 4.81 -17.20
CA ARG A 108 19.81 5.08 -18.27
C ARG A 108 21.13 4.35 -18.07
N GLY A 109 21.34 3.78 -16.87
CA GLY A 109 22.58 3.18 -16.41
C GLY A 109 22.97 1.91 -17.16
N TRP A 110 22.47 0.75 -16.73
CA TRP A 110 22.68 -0.51 -17.45
C TRP A 110 21.40 -1.34 -17.44
N VAL A 111 20.72 -1.36 -18.59
CA VAL A 111 19.43 -2.04 -18.73
C VAL A 111 19.52 -3.21 -19.69
N THR A 112 19.12 -4.37 -19.19
CA THR A 112 19.03 -5.60 -19.97
C THR A 112 17.56 -6.01 -20.09
N GLU A 113 17.12 -6.32 -21.30
CA GLU A 113 15.88 -7.05 -21.55
C GLU A 113 16.13 -8.55 -21.42
N SER A 114 15.27 -9.23 -20.65
CA SER A 114 15.31 -10.68 -20.48
C SER A 114 14.54 -11.41 -21.60
N PRO A 115 14.75 -12.71 -21.80
CA PRO A 115 14.05 -13.49 -22.82
C PRO A 115 12.52 -13.55 -22.68
N SER A 116 11.99 -13.23 -21.49
CA SER A 116 10.55 -13.13 -21.21
C SER A 116 9.98 -11.71 -21.42
N GLY A 117 10.81 -10.75 -21.84
CA GLY A 117 10.43 -9.34 -21.97
C GLY A 117 10.49 -8.55 -20.66
N GLY A 118 11.10 -9.13 -19.61
CA GLY A 118 11.38 -8.41 -18.36
C GLY A 118 12.57 -7.47 -18.49
N LEU A 119 12.72 -6.54 -17.56
CA LEU A 119 13.81 -5.56 -17.56
C LEU A 119 14.64 -5.67 -16.28
N HIS A 120 15.95 -5.68 -16.43
CA HIS A 120 16.90 -5.67 -15.34
C HIS A 120 17.58 -4.30 -15.28
N PHE A 121 17.48 -3.64 -14.13
CA PHE A 121 18.13 -2.36 -13.84
C PHE A 121 19.23 -2.58 -12.80
N ARG A 122 20.34 -1.83 -12.88
CA ARG A 122 21.44 -1.96 -11.91
C ARG A 122 21.80 -0.62 -11.31
N ALA A 123 22.14 -0.65 -10.03
CA ALA A 123 22.69 0.48 -9.30
C ALA A 123 23.83 0.00 -8.40
N ARG A 124 24.87 0.81 -8.26
CA ARG A 124 25.93 0.62 -7.28
C ARG A 124 25.55 1.35 -6.01
N ILE A 125 25.57 0.66 -4.87
CA ILE A 125 25.13 1.23 -3.60
C ILE A 125 26.31 1.83 -2.87
N ASP A 126 26.14 3.07 -2.42
CA ASP A 126 27.11 3.79 -1.61
C ASP A 126 26.61 4.03 -0.17
N GLY A 127 27.51 3.99 0.80
CA GLY A 127 27.21 4.32 2.20
C GLY A 127 26.52 3.24 3.04
N ALA A 128 26.21 2.04 2.52
CA ALA A 128 25.72 0.91 3.31
C ALA A 128 25.95 -0.46 2.64
N PRO A 129 25.90 -1.58 3.39
CA PRO A 129 25.95 -2.93 2.81
C PRO A 129 24.79 -3.21 1.85
N VAL A 130 25.07 -3.95 0.78
CA VAL A 130 24.02 -4.43 -0.15
C VAL A 130 23.20 -5.55 0.51
N PRO A 131 21.86 -5.43 0.60
CA PRO A 131 21.00 -6.49 1.09
C PRO A 131 21.07 -7.77 0.24
N GLY A 132 20.51 -8.87 0.74
CA GLY A 132 20.30 -10.08 -0.04
C GLY A 132 19.13 -9.96 -1.03
N ASN A 133 18.88 -11.04 -1.77
CA ASN A 133 17.78 -11.13 -2.73
C ASN A 133 16.42 -10.91 -2.04
N THR A 134 15.63 -9.96 -2.54
CA THR A 134 14.33 -9.60 -1.94
C THR A 134 13.25 -9.49 -3.00
N LYS A 135 12.11 -10.18 -2.80
CA LYS A 135 10.90 -9.96 -3.61
C LYS A 135 10.25 -8.64 -3.18
N LEU A 136 10.12 -7.70 -4.11
CA LEU A 136 9.58 -6.37 -3.83
C LEU A 136 8.08 -6.30 -4.14
N ALA A 137 7.64 -6.82 -5.29
CA ALA A 137 6.24 -6.78 -5.68
C ALA A 137 5.79 -8.12 -6.25
N ARG A 138 4.58 -8.51 -5.90
CA ARG A 138 3.93 -9.77 -6.25
C ARG A 138 2.43 -9.55 -6.41
N ARG A 139 1.76 -10.54 -6.97
CA ARG A 139 0.29 -10.64 -6.97
C ARG A 139 -0.14 -12.11 -6.99
N LEU A 140 -1.41 -12.36 -6.70
CA LEU A 140 -2.00 -13.66 -6.97
C LEU A 140 -2.01 -13.94 -8.49
N ALA A 141 -1.83 -15.21 -8.85
CA ALA A 141 -1.97 -15.68 -10.22
C ALA A 141 -3.43 -15.53 -10.67
N ARG A 142 -3.61 -15.10 -11.92
CA ARG A 142 -4.94 -15.06 -12.54
C ARG A 142 -5.34 -16.46 -12.98
N ALA A 143 -6.64 -16.71 -13.13
CA ALA A 143 -7.15 -18.05 -13.46
C ALA A 143 -6.60 -18.58 -14.79
N ASP A 144 -6.41 -17.70 -15.77
CA ASP A 144 -5.85 -17.97 -17.10
C ASP A 144 -4.34 -18.24 -17.09
N GLU A 145 -3.62 -17.87 -16.03
CA GLU A 145 -2.17 -18.08 -15.88
C GLU A 145 -1.81 -19.38 -15.16
N LEU A 146 -2.80 -20.13 -14.67
CA LEU A 146 -2.55 -21.33 -13.90
C LEU A 146 -2.02 -22.45 -14.80
N THR A 147 -0.98 -23.12 -14.35
CA THR A 147 -0.54 -24.39 -14.94
C THR A 147 -1.46 -25.54 -14.52
N ALA A 148 -1.38 -26.68 -15.20
CA ALA A 148 -2.13 -27.88 -14.80
C ALA A 148 -1.82 -28.32 -13.36
N ASN A 149 -0.54 -28.25 -12.96
CA ASN A 149 -0.10 -28.58 -11.59
C ASN A 149 -0.65 -27.59 -10.56
N GLU A 150 -0.69 -26.30 -10.88
CA GLU A 150 -1.26 -25.29 -9.98
C GLU A 150 -2.78 -25.43 -9.86
N ARG A 151 -3.48 -25.77 -10.95
CA ARG A 151 -4.91 -26.11 -10.89
C ARG A 151 -5.17 -27.31 -10.01
N HIS A 152 -4.36 -28.36 -10.13
CA HIS A 152 -4.45 -29.54 -9.26
C HIS A 152 -4.20 -29.17 -7.79
N ARG A 153 -3.20 -28.33 -7.51
CA ARG A 153 -2.91 -27.84 -6.15
C ARG A 153 -4.09 -27.06 -5.55
N LEU A 154 -4.73 -26.20 -6.33
CA LEU A 154 -5.90 -25.44 -5.90
C LEU A 154 -7.13 -26.34 -5.68
N ALA A 155 -7.30 -27.38 -6.49
CA ALA A 155 -8.37 -28.36 -6.28
C ALA A 155 -8.17 -29.15 -4.97
N ALA A 156 -6.93 -29.50 -4.64
CA ALA A 156 -6.60 -30.19 -3.38
C ALA A 156 -6.64 -29.27 -2.15
N ASN A 157 -6.32 -27.98 -2.33
CA ASN A 157 -6.40 -26.97 -1.28
C ASN A 157 -6.91 -25.63 -1.86
N PRO A 158 -8.22 -25.37 -1.78
CA PRO A 158 -8.81 -24.13 -2.29
C PRO A 158 -8.29 -22.85 -1.62
N ALA A 159 -7.70 -22.94 -0.43
CA ALA A 159 -7.09 -21.82 0.28
C ALA A 159 -5.62 -21.56 -0.15
N ALA A 160 -5.05 -22.37 -1.04
CA ALA A 160 -3.68 -22.17 -1.49
C ALA A 160 -3.54 -20.92 -2.35
N GLU A 161 -2.59 -20.04 -2.01
CA GLU A 161 -2.27 -18.88 -2.82
C GLU A 161 -1.22 -19.24 -3.87
N ILE A 162 -1.58 -19.10 -5.16
CA ILE A 162 -0.62 -19.17 -6.26
C ILE A 162 -0.10 -17.75 -6.50
N VAL A 163 1.19 -17.51 -6.30
CA VAL A 163 1.78 -16.17 -6.38
C VAL A 163 2.62 -16.01 -7.65
N ARG A 164 2.56 -14.82 -8.25
CA ARG A 164 3.46 -14.34 -9.32
C ARG A 164 4.33 -13.23 -8.77
N VAL A 165 5.64 -13.34 -8.96
CA VAL A 165 6.58 -12.24 -8.70
C VAL A 165 6.48 -11.23 -9.86
N LEU A 166 6.49 -9.95 -9.51
CA LEU A 166 6.46 -8.82 -10.44
C LEU A 166 7.80 -8.10 -10.44
N ILE A 167 8.32 -7.81 -9.24
CA ILE A 167 9.60 -7.12 -9.05
C ILE A 167 10.40 -7.84 -7.98
N GLU A 168 11.68 -8.09 -8.22
CA GLU A 168 12.61 -8.59 -7.22
C GLU A 168 13.99 -7.93 -7.33
N THR A 169 14.82 -8.13 -6.31
CA THR A 169 16.20 -7.68 -6.28
C THR A 169 17.16 -8.86 -6.30
N ARG A 170 18.30 -8.69 -6.95
CA ARG A 170 19.48 -9.55 -6.79
C ARG A 170 20.60 -8.73 -6.17
N GLY A 171 20.89 -9.02 -4.90
CA GLY A 171 21.89 -8.31 -4.10
C GLY A 171 23.02 -9.23 -3.66
N HIS A 172 23.48 -9.16 -2.41
CA HIS A 172 24.51 -10.06 -1.90
C HIS A 172 24.10 -11.54 -2.04
N GLY A 173 24.98 -12.33 -2.67
CA GLY A 173 24.70 -13.73 -3.00
C GLY A 173 23.70 -13.94 -4.15
N GLY A 174 23.24 -12.85 -4.77
CA GLY A 174 22.41 -12.85 -5.95
C GLY A 174 23.20 -13.16 -7.22
N TYR A 175 22.50 -13.72 -8.20
CA TYR A 175 23.04 -14.01 -9.53
C TYR A 175 22.04 -13.56 -10.58
N GLY A 176 22.51 -13.01 -11.70
CA GLY A 176 21.67 -12.73 -12.86
C GLY A 176 22.40 -12.99 -14.15
N VAL A 177 21.70 -13.60 -15.10
CA VAL A 177 22.18 -13.75 -16.48
C VAL A 177 22.14 -12.38 -17.15
N ILE A 178 23.18 -12.09 -17.94
CA ILE A 178 23.31 -10.82 -18.65
C ILE A 178 23.43 -11.06 -20.16
N GLU A 179 23.29 -10.01 -20.94
CA GLU A 179 23.61 -10.03 -22.37
C GLU A 179 25.10 -10.39 -22.59
N PRO A 180 25.47 -10.95 -23.75
CA PRO A 180 24.61 -11.30 -24.88
C PRO A 180 23.92 -12.67 -24.77
N SER A 181 23.94 -13.35 -23.60
CA SER A 181 23.43 -14.72 -23.38
C SER A 181 22.13 -15.05 -24.13
N GLY A 182 21.99 -16.27 -24.65
CA GLY A 182 20.81 -16.69 -25.41
C GLY A 182 20.80 -18.18 -25.69
N GLY A 183 20.00 -18.61 -26.69
CA GLY A 183 19.93 -20.03 -27.05
C GLY A 183 19.47 -20.90 -25.88
N LEU A 184 20.22 -21.96 -25.59
CA LEU A 184 19.88 -22.95 -24.56
C LEU A 184 20.00 -22.43 -23.12
N VAL A 185 20.42 -21.18 -22.90
CA VAL A 185 20.43 -20.55 -21.56
C VAL A 185 19.01 -20.35 -21.02
N HIS A 186 18.04 -20.09 -21.89
CA HIS A 186 16.65 -19.86 -21.52
C HIS A 186 15.71 -20.79 -22.30
N ALA A 187 14.66 -21.30 -21.66
CA ALA A 187 13.71 -22.23 -22.29
C ALA A 187 13.00 -21.66 -23.54
N THR A 188 12.98 -20.33 -23.70
CA THR A 188 12.38 -19.66 -24.88
C THR A 188 13.34 -19.56 -26.07
N GLY A 189 14.63 -19.87 -25.90
CA GLY A 189 15.66 -19.68 -26.92
C GLY A 189 16.05 -18.23 -27.21
N ARG A 190 15.26 -17.25 -26.76
CA ARG A 190 15.48 -15.81 -27.01
C ARG A 190 16.68 -15.29 -26.20
N PRO A 191 17.41 -14.28 -26.73
CA PRO A 191 18.57 -13.73 -26.04
C PRO A 191 18.19 -12.70 -24.97
N TYR A 192 19.10 -12.49 -24.02
CA TYR A 192 19.19 -11.29 -23.20
C TYR A 192 19.80 -10.17 -24.05
N ARG A 193 19.20 -8.97 -24.00
CA ARG A 193 19.61 -7.84 -24.86
C ARG A 193 19.91 -6.60 -24.04
N ARG A 194 21.04 -5.95 -24.31
CA ARG A 194 21.30 -4.60 -23.79
C ARG A 194 20.37 -3.61 -24.48
N LEU A 195 19.62 -2.86 -23.68
CA LEU A 195 18.74 -1.79 -24.18
C LEU A 195 19.41 -0.41 -24.09
N THR A 196 20.10 -0.14 -22.98
CA THR A 196 20.81 1.12 -22.78
C THR A 196 21.99 0.94 -21.83
N GLY A 197 23.00 1.80 -22.05
CA GLY A 197 24.25 1.86 -21.30
C GLY A 197 24.99 0.53 -21.23
N SER A 198 25.82 0.33 -20.22
CA SER A 198 26.72 -0.81 -20.08
C SER A 198 27.16 -1.00 -18.62
N PRO A 199 27.87 -2.07 -18.27
CA PRO A 199 28.47 -2.23 -16.94
C PRO A 199 29.24 -0.99 -16.43
N ALA A 200 29.90 -0.25 -17.32
CA ALA A 200 30.65 0.95 -16.98
C ALA A 200 29.77 2.16 -16.63
N THR A 201 28.51 2.19 -17.04
CA THR A 201 27.57 3.29 -16.80
C THR A 201 26.58 3.01 -15.67
N ILE A 202 26.81 1.96 -14.87
CA ILE A 202 26.01 1.71 -13.66
C ILE A 202 26.14 2.93 -12.72
N PRO A 203 25.05 3.61 -12.34
CA PRO A 203 25.13 4.77 -11.48
C PRO A 203 25.43 4.35 -10.03
N THR A 204 26.21 5.18 -9.34
CA THR A 204 26.38 5.10 -7.89
C THR A 204 25.26 5.88 -7.19
N ILE A 205 24.50 5.21 -6.35
CA ILE A 205 23.32 5.74 -5.66
C ILE A 205 23.52 5.60 -4.14
N PRO A 206 23.35 6.70 -3.36
CA PRO A 206 23.36 6.63 -1.91
C PRO A 206 22.35 5.60 -1.37
N ALA A 207 22.73 4.84 -0.35
CA ALA A 207 21.93 3.74 0.19
C ALA A 207 20.51 4.17 0.60
N GLU A 208 20.35 5.37 1.15
CA GLU A 208 19.06 5.94 1.51
C GLU A 208 18.14 6.15 0.29
N GLN A 209 18.70 6.61 -0.84
CA GLN A 209 17.97 6.82 -2.08
C GLN A 209 17.63 5.49 -2.73
N MET A 210 18.56 4.53 -2.73
CA MET A 210 18.29 3.19 -3.23
C MET A 210 17.20 2.49 -2.40
N GLN A 211 17.21 2.67 -1.07
CA GLN A 211 16.14 2.18 -0.21
C GLN A 211 14.79 2.82 -0.55
N ALA A 212 14.77 4.11 -0.90
CA ALA A 212 13.56 4.79 -1.36
C ALA A 212 13.06 4.22 -2.70
N ILE A 213 13.95 3.90 -3.66
CA ILE A 213 13.59 3.23 -4.92
C ILE A 213 13.04 1.81 -4.68
N ARG A 214 13.63 1.03 -3.78
CA ARG A 214 13.09 -0.29 -3.41
C ARG A 214 11.71 -0.18 -2.77
N ASN A 215 11.53 0.80 -1.89
CA ASN A 215 10.25 1.06 -1.25
C ASN A 215 9.20 1.43 -2.30
N LEU A 216 9.54 2.30 -3.26
CA LEU A 216 8.71 2.67 -4.39
C LEU A 216 8.26 1.43 -5.18
N CYS A 217 9.19 0.54 -5.55
CA CYS A 217 8.85 -0.72 -6.21
C CYS A 217 7.94 -1.62 -5.37
N ARG A 218 8.15 -1.67 -4.04
CA ARG A 218 7.32 -2.46 -3.11
C ARG A 218 5.88 -1.96 -3.03
N MET A 219 5.62 -0.69 -3.35
CA MET A 219 4.25 -0.14 -3.35
C MET A 219 3.35 -0.82 -4.39
N SER A 220 3.94 -1.39 -5.44
CA SER A 220 3.24 -2.18 -6.46
C SER A 220 3.01 -3.65 -6.06
N ASP A 221 3.30 -4.06 -4.81
CA ASP A 221 2.86 -5.36 -4.27
C ASP A 221 1.33 -5.36 -4.11
N ARG A 222 0.69 -6.35 -4.73
CA ARG A 222 -0.77 -6.52 -4.80
C ARG A 222 -1.24 -7.81 -4.13
N ILE A 223 -0.40 -8.41 -3.27
CA ILE A 223 -0.84 -9.50 -2.40
C ILE A 223 -1.81 -8.91 -1.37
N PRO A 224 -3.05 -9.42 -1.28
CA PRO A 224 -3.98 -8.99 -0.24
C PRO A 224 -3.36 -9.19 1.13
N LYS A 225 -3.33 -8.13 1.96
CA LYS A 225 -2.94 -8.25 3.36
C LYS A 225 -4.21 -8.33 4.21
N PRO A 226 -4.36 -9.35 5.08
CA PRO A 226 -5.53 -9.48 5.91
C PRO A 226 -5.70 -8.26 6.83
N GLU A 227 -6.93 -7.78 7.00
CA GLU A 227 -7.26 -6.82 8.06
C GLU A 227 -7.04 -7.52 9.41
N THR A 228 -6.24 -6.92 10.31
CA THR A 228 -6.06 -7.49 11.64
C THR A 228 -7.30 -7.22 12.50
N PRO A 229 -7.64 -8.04 13.49
CA PRO A 229 -8.81 -7.79 14.36
C PRO A 229 -8.80 -6.44 15.09
N LYS A 230 -7.62 -5.81 15.22
CA LYS A 230 -7.45 -4.48 15.81
C LYS A 230 -7.85 -3.33 14.88
N THR A 231 -7.83 -3.57 13.57
CA THR A 231 -8.09 -2.57 12.51
C THR A 231 -9.36 -2.88 11.71
N ALA A 232 -9.82 -4.13 11.75
CA ALA A 232 -11.08 -4.55 11.16
C ALA A 232 -12.27 -3.93 11.92
N PRO A 233 -13.31 -3.42 11.22
CA PRO A 233 -14.52 -2.97 11.87
C PRO A 233 -15.18 -4.14 12.60
N ARG A 234 -15.35 -4.01 13.93
CA ARG A 234 -16.07 -5.01 14.73
C ARG A 234 -17.49 -5.14 14.18
N ALA A 235 -17.98 -6.36 13.97
CA ALA A 235 -19.36 -6.58 13.58
C ALA A 235 -20.30 -6.08 14.69
N LEU A 236 -20.89 -4.90 14.49
CA LEU A 236 -21.82 -4.27 15.42
C LEU A 236 -23.26 -4.64 15.06
N ARG A 237 -24.13 -4.79 16.06
CA ARG A 237 -25.57 -5.11 15.87
C ARG A 237 -26.22 -4.16 14.87
N PRO A 238 -26.92 -4.64 13.83
CA PRO A 238 -27.56 -3.81 12.83
C PRO A 238 -28.38 -2.69 13.47
N LEU A 239 -28.25 -1.47 12.94
CA LEU A 239 -29.13 -0.37 13.32
C LEU A 239 -30.48 -0.50 12.60
N PRO A 240 -31.55 0.13 13.11
CA PRO A 240 -32.80 0.31 12.38
C PRO A 240 -32.57 0.89 10.98
N GLU A 241 -33.48 0.61 10.05
CA GLU A 241 -33.42 1.13 8.69
C GLU A 241 -33.35 2.67 8.67
N GLY A 242 -32.40 3.21 7.90
CA GLY A 242 -32.13 4.66 7.81
C GLY A 242 -31.22 5.23 8.91
N GLU A 243 -30.75 4.42 9.87
CA GLU A 243 -29.78 4.85 10.87
C GLU A 243 -28.36 4.37 10.50
N LEU A 244 -27.41 5.30 10.45
CA LEU A 244 -25.98 5.01 10.27
C LEU A 244 -25.24 5.30 11.56
N ARG A 245 -24.20 4.52 11.86
CA ARG A 245 -23.28 4.89 12.94
C ARG A 245 -22.39 6.04 12.47
N PRO A 246 -21.89 6.90 13.37
CA PRO A 246 -20.98 7.98 13.00
C PRO A 246 -19.78 7.46 12.19
N GLY A 247 -19.15 6.37 12.63
CA GLY A 247 -18.04 5.76 11.89
C GLY A 247 -18.42 5.20 10.51
N ASP A 248 -19.63 4.63 10.37
CA ASP A 248 -20.11 4.08 9.10
C ASP A 248 -20.39 5.21 8.09
N ASP A 249 -21.01 6.30 8.55
CA ASP A 249 -21.27 7.50 7.73
C ASP A 249 -19.96 8.22 7.36
N PHE A 250 -18.97 8.20 8.25
CA PHE A 250 -17.64 8.76 8.04
C PHE A 250 -16.82 8.03 6.96
N GLU A 251 -17.16 6.80 6.57
CA GLU A 251 -16.47 6.11 5.46
C GLU A 251 -16.67 6.82 4.10
N ARG A 252 -17.62 7.76 4.01
CA ARG A 252 -17.90 8.57 2.81
C ARG A 252 -16.92 9.72 2.60
N VAL A 253 -16.14 10.08 3.63
CA VAL A 253 -15.28 11.27 3.60
C VAL A 253 -14.04 11.01 2.72
N GLY A 254 -13.52 12.03 2.03
CA GLY A 254 -12.27 11.92 1.28
C GLY A 254 -11.03 11.85 2.18
N TRP A 255 -9.97 11.17 1.74
CA TRP A 255 -8.74 11.02 2.52
C TRP A 255 -8.04 12.34 2.84
N ASP A 256 -8.15 13.37 1.99
CA ASP A 256 -7.60 14.71 2.26
C ASP A 256 -8.16 15.32 3.56
N GLN A 257 -9.43 15.04 3.87
CA GLN A 257 -10.07 15.57 5.08
C GLN A 257 -9.63 14.83 6.36
N ILE A 258 -8.92 13.71 6.22
CA ILE A 258 -8.40 12.91 7.33
C ILE A 258 -6.88 13.10 7.41
N LEU A 259 -6.18 12.69 6.36
CA LEU A 259 -4.73 12.70 6.27
C LEU A 259 -4.18 14.12 6.15
N GLY A 260 -4.80 14.96 5.30
CA GLY A 260 -4.37 16.35 5.12
C GLY A 260 -4.48 17.16 6.42
N ARG A 261 -5.53 16.94 7.21
CA ARG A 261 -5.69 17.55 8.54
C ARG A 261 -4.61 17.11 9.54
N ALA A 262 -4.08 15.89 9.38
CA ALA A 262 -2.97 15.37 10.17
C ALA A 262 -1.59 15.67 9.57
N GLY A 263 -1.50 16.60 8.61
CA GLY A 263 -0.23 17.04 8.00
C GLY A 263 0.38 16.07 6.98
N TRP A 264 -0.36 15.03 6.57
CA TRP A 264 0.08 14.18 5.47
C TRP A 264 -0.11 14.91 4.15
N VAL A 265 0.83 14.71 3.23
CA VAL A 265 0.82 15.35 1.91
C VAL A 265 0.43 14.32 0.87
N HIS A 266 -0.59 14.62 0.07
CA HIS A 266 -0.88 13.85 -1.15
C HIS A 266 0.23 14.12 -2.18
N VAL A 267 0.95 13.06 -2.54
CA VAL A 267 2.15 13.14 -3.40
C VAL A 267 1.79 12.88 -4.85
N ALA A 268 0.94 11.88 -5.09
CA ALA A 268 0.61 11.44 -6.43
C ALA A 268 -0.73 10.71 -6.45
N GLN A 269 -1.34 10.68 -7.63
CA GLN A 269 -2.48 9.82 -7.95
C GLN A 269 -2.12 8.96 -9.15
N HIS A 270 -2.34 7.65 -9.06
CA HIS A 270 -2.26 6.74 -10.20
C HIS A 270 -3.48 5.83 -10.23
N GLY A 271 -4.35 6.02 -11.23
CA GLY A 271 -5.66 5.38 -11.26
C GLY A 271 -6.46 5.72 -9.99
N ARG A 272 -6.87 4.70 -9.23
CA ARG A 272 -7.56 4.86 -7.94
C ARG A 272 -6.61 5.04 -6.76
N THR A 273 -5.33 4.72 -6.93
CA THR A 273 -4.36 4.70 -5.84
C THR A 273 -3.83 6.10 -5.57
N GLY A 274 -4.09 6.59 -4.36
CA GLY A 274 -3.46 7.81 -3.84
C GLY A 274 -2.18 7.47 -3.09
N TYR A 275 -1.14 8.29 -3.25
CA TYR A 275 0.17 8.11 -2.62
C TYR A 275 0.39 9.26 -1.63
N TRP A 276 0.76 8.94 -0.40
CA TRP A 276 0.79 9.91 0.70
C TRP A 276 2.13 9.92 1.42
N ARG A 277 2.68 11.10 1.67
CA ARG A 277 3.89 11.32 2.47
C ARG A 277 3.50 11.75 3.88
N ARG A 278 4.09 11.08 4.87
CA ARG A 278 3.87 11.40 6.29
C ARG A 278 4.48 12.77 6.65
N PRO A 279 4.00 13.42 7.72
CA PRO A 279 4.65 14.60 8.30
C PRO A 279 6.14 14.36 8.62
N GLY A 280 6.98 15.37 8.40
CA GLY A 280 8.41 15.31 8.72
C GLY A 280 9.26 14.41 7.80
N LYS A 281 8.72 13.95 6.66
CA LYS A 281 9.50 13.27 5.61
C LYS A 281 9.62 14.17 4.39
N ASP A 282 10.83 14.30 3.86
CA ASP A 282 11.09 15.22 2.75
C ASP A 282 10.81 14.62 1.37
N ARG A 283 11.07 13.32 1.17
CA ARG A 283 10.96 12.64 -0.14
C ARG A 283 10.28 11.27 -0.05
N GLY A 284 9.76 10.81 -1.19
CA GLY A 284 9.10 9.50 -1.30
C GLY A 284 7.69 9.48 -0.70
N SER A 285 7.04 8.33 -0.80
CA SER A 285 5.74 8.07 -0.16
C SER A 285 5.91 7.26 1.13
N SER A 286 4.90 7.28 2.00
CA SER A 286 4.82 6.54 3.28
C SER A 286 3.53 5.74 3.42
N ALA A 287 2.50 6.04 2.63
CA ALA A 287 1.24 5.32 2.61
C ALA A 287 0.56 5.36 1.24
N THR A 288 -0.43 4.48 1.07
CA THR A 288 -1.31 4.46 -0.10
C THR A 288 -2.77 4.44 0.33
N THR A 289 -3.65 4.95 -0.51
CA THR A 289 -5.11 4.84 -0.39
C THR A 289 -5.71 4.28 -1.67
N GLY A 290 -6.95 3.78 -1.66
CA GLY A 290 -7.69 3.41 -2.88
C GLY A 290 -7.19 2.18 -3.64
N ARG A 291 -6.24 1.40 -3.08
CA ARG A 291 -5.68 0.20 -3.74
C ARG A 291 -6.69 -0.95 -3.87
N ASP A 292 -7.53 -1.14 -2.87
CA ASP A 292 -8.61 -2.13 -2.93
C ASP A 292 -9.85 -1.47 -3.57
N PRO A 293 -10.34 -1.96 -4.72
CA PRO A 293 -11.50 -1.40 -5.39
C PRO A 293 -12.80 -1.64 -4.61
N SER A 294 -12.86 -2.67 -3.77
CA SER A 294 -14.03 -3.01 -2.96
C SER A 294 -14.18 -2.08 -1.76
N ARG A 295 -13.05 -1.67 -1.17
CA ARG A 295 -13.00 -0.89 0.07
C ARG A 295 -11.80 0.03 0.06
N ASP A 296 -12.05 1.34 0.04
CA ASP A 296 -10.99 2.34 0.11
C ASP A 296 -10.35 2.33 1.51
N ARG A 297 -9.05 2.01 1.58
CA ARG A 297 -8.28 1.79 2.81
C ARG A 297 -6.99 2.58 2.77
N LEU A 298 -6.60 3.11 3.92
CA LEU A 298 -5.24 3.61 4.14
C LEU A 298 -4.33 2.42 4.42
N PHE A 299 -3.22 2.32 3.70
CA PHE A 299 -2.18 1.33 3.96
C PHE A 299 -0.85 2.06 4.18
N VAL A 300 -0.38 2.07 5.43
CA VAL A 300 0.87 2.72 5.82
C VAL A 300 1.99 1.70 5.83
N PHE A 301 3.10 1.96 5.15
CA PHE A 301 4.27 1.07 5.13
C PHE A 301 5.49 1.69 5.83
N SER A 302 5.32 2.88 6.42
CA SER A 302 6.32 3.53 7.26
C SER A 302 6.15 3.10 8.71
N THR A 303 7.25 2.80 9.41
CA THR A 303 7.25 2.52 10.85
C THR A 303 7.34 3.78 11.73
N SER A 304 7.74 4.92 11.16
CA SER A 304 7.85 6.21 11.86
C SER A 304 6.53 7.00 11.83
N THR A 305 5.42 6.37 12.22
CA THR A 305 4.06 6.96 12.26
C THR A 305 3.28 6.40 13.44
N GLU A 306 2.16 7.01 13.82
CA GLU A 306 1.27 6.44 14.85
C GLU A 306 0.57 5.14 14.42
N PHE A 307 0.60 4.83 13.12
CA PHE A 307 0.03 3.62 12.55
C PHE A 307 0.91 2.38 12.72
N GLU A 308 0.27 1.22 12.87
CA GLU A 308 0.90 -0.08 12.69
C GLU A 308 1.26 -0.25 11.22
N ALA A 309 2.56 -0.44 10.94
CA ALA A 309 3.05 -0.57 9.58
C ALA A 309 2.53 -1.85 8.94
N GLU A 310 2.27 -1.76 7.64
CA GLU A 310 1.80 -2.84 6.78
C GLU A 310 0.41 -3.40 7.08
N VAL A 311 -0.43 -2.61 7.77
CA VAL A 311 -1.82 -2.96 8.08
C VAL A 311 -2.78 -1.98 7.38
N PRO A 312 -3.88 -2.46 6.76
CA PRO A 312 -4.92 -1.59 6.23
C PRO A 312 -5.79 -0.97 7.33
N TYR A 313 -6.14 0.30 7.18
CA TYR A 313 -7.03 1.06 8.06
C TYR A 313 -8.27 1.53 7.29
N THR A 314 -9.43 1.41 7.93
CA THR A 314 -10.65 2.12 7.51
C THR A 314 -10.47 3.63 7.71
N LYS A 315 -11.34 4.45 7.11
CA LYS A 315 -11.29 5.91 7.31
C LYS A 315 -11.58 6.27 8.76
N PHE A 316 -12.57 5.62 9.36
CA PHE A 316 -12.88 5.79 10.77
C PHE A 316 -11.72 5.33 11.68
N GLY A 317 -11.09 4.19 11.38
CA GLY A 317 -9.95 3.69 12.13
C GLY A 317 -8.75 4.63 12.03
N ALA A 318 -8.49 5.18 10.83
CA ALA A 318 -7.43 6.17 10.65
C ALA A 318 -7.71 7.47 11.41
N TYR A 319 -8.96 7.93 11.41
CA TYR A 319 -9.40 9.09 12.18
C TYR A 319 -9.19 8.87 13.69
N ALA A 320 -9.54 7.69 14.20
CA ALA A 320 -9.35 7.35 15.60
C ALA A 320 -7.86 7.36 15.99
N VAL A 321 -6.97 6.80 15.15
CA VAL A 321 -5.52 6.82 15.39
C VAL A 321 -4.99 8.26 15.44
N LEU A 322 -5.30 9.06 14.41
CA LEU A 322 -4.69 10.38 14.23
C LEU A 322 -5.20 11.44 15.21
N PHE A 323 -6.49 11.40 15.58
CA PHE A 323 -7.12 12.48 16.36
C PHE A 323 -7.53 12.07 17.77
N HIS A 324 -7.52 10.77 18.07
CA HIS A 324 -8.01 10.21 19.34
C HIS A 324 -7.11 9.11 19.92
N SER A 325 -5.85 9.01 19.47
CA SER A 325 -4.86 8.03 19.97
C SER A 325 -5.35 6.57 19.89
N GLY A 326 -6.18 6.25 18.91
CA GLY A 326 -6.79 4.93 18.72
C GLY A 326 -8.05 4.68 19.56
N ASP A 327 -8.54 5.64 20.34
CA ASP A 327 -9.81 5.54 21.06
C ASP A 327 -11.00 5.71 20.09
N HIS A 328 -11.50 4.58 19.61
CA HIS A 328 -12.65 4.52 18.71
C HIS A 328 -13.95 5.02 19.37
N THR A 329 -14.06 4.97 20.70
CA THR A 329 -15.25 5.47 21.40
C THR A 329 -15.23 7.00 21.45
N ALA A 330 -14.08 7.60 21.77
CA ALA A 330 -13.89 9.04 21.70
C ALA A 330 -14.09 9.56 20.27
N ALA A 331 -13.50 8.88 19.29
CA ALA A 331 -13.65 9.22 17.88
C ALA A 331 -15.12 9.18 17.41
N ALA A 332 -15.88 8.14 17.76
CA ALA A 332 -17.29 8.05 17.40
C ALA A 332 -18.14 9.16 18.03
N ARG A 333 -17.84 9.57 19.28
CA ARG A 333 -18.53 10.68 19.95
C ARG A 333 -18.23 12.01 19.28
N ASP A 334 -16.96 12.26 18.96
CA ASP A 334 -16.54 13.45 18.25
C ASP A 334 -17.19 13.53 16.86
N LEU A 335 -17.18 12.45 16.08
CA LEU A 335 -17.88 12.39 14.80
C LEU A 335 -19.40 12.64 14.93
N ALA A 336 -20.04 12.12 15.98
CA ALA A 336 -21.45 12.40 16.24
C ALA A 336 -21.70 13.89 16.51
N THR A 337 -20.80 14.57 17.24
CA THR A 337 -20.88 16.03 17.45
C THR A 337 -20.68 16.83 16.16
N GLN A 338 -19.95 16.27 15.18
CA GLN A 338 -19.78 16.84 13.84
C GLN A 338 -20.92 16.52 12.88
N GLY A 339 -21.95 15.79 13.34
CA GLY A 339 -23.17 15.47 12.58
C GLY A 339 -23.13 14.14 11.81
N TYR A 340 -22.09 13.33 11.97
CA TYR A 340 -22.04 11.99 11.39
C TYR A 340 -22.92 11.01 12.17
N GLY A 341 -23.63 10.14 11.47
CA GLY A 341 -24.42 9.06 12.09
C GLY A 341 -25.80 9.47 12.60
N ALA A 342 -26.39 10.53 12.02
CA ALA A 342 -27.79 10.88 12.22
C ALA A 342 -28.64 10.41 11.02
N ARG A 343 -29.91 10.07 11.29
CA ARG A 343 -30.92 9.81 10.24
C ARG A 343 -30.91 10.95 9.23
N ARG A 344 -30.57 10.64 7.98
CA ARG A 344 -31.03 11.47 6.86
C ARG A 344 -32.55 11.27 6.77
N ASP A 345 -33.28 12.34 7.06
CA ASP A 345 -34.63 12.58 6.53
C ASP A 345 -35.79 11.75 7.11
N ALA A 346 -35.85 11.55 8.43
CA ALA A 346 -37.14 11.29 9.08
C ALA A 346 -37.52 12.50 9.92
N ALA A 347 -38.63 13.17 9.56
CA ALA A 347 -39.27 14.16 10.43
C ALA A 347 -39.37 13.59 11.86
N PRO A 348 -39.10 14.40 12.90
CA PRO A 348 -39.11 13.91 14.27
C PRO A 348 -40.50 13.37 14.61
N ASP A 349 -40.58 12.07 14.91
CA ASP A 349 -41.81 11.39 15.28
C ASP A 349 -42.21 11.78 16.72
N PRO A 350 -43.29 12.56 16.91
CA PRO A 350 -43.73 12.99 18.23
C PRO A 350 -44.16 11.83 19.13
N GLY A 351 -44.60 10.71 18.55
CA GLY A 351 -44.99 9.51 19.29
C GLY A 351 -43.79 8.86 19.97
N ARG A 352 -42.72 8.62 19.21
CA ARG A 352 -41.46 8.06 19.75
C ARG A 352 -40.80 8.99 20.78
N LEU A 353 -40.84 10.31 20.54
CA LEU A 353 -40.33 11.30 21.48
C LEU A 353 -41.17 11.36 22.77
N ALA A 354 -42.50 11.26 22.66
CA ALA A 354 -43.40 11.17 23.82
C ALA A 354 -43.15 9.89 24.63
N GLU A 355 -42.93 8.76 23.95
CA GLU A 355 -42.56 7.50 24.60
C GLU A 355 -41.22 7.62 25.34
N PHE A 356 -40.23 8.30 24.79
CA PHE A 356 -38.97 8.55 25.49
C PHE A 356 -39.17 9.41 26.77
N VAL A 357 -39.98 10.46 26.68
CA VAL A 357 -40.34 11.29 27.84
C VAL A 357 -41.08 10.46 28.90
N ALA A 358 -41.97 9.57 28.46
CA ALA A 358 -42.68 8.65 29.33
C ALA A 358 -41.75 7.58 29.91
N ASN A 359 -40.87 6.91 29.17
CA ASN A 359 -40.31 5.62 29.59
C ASN A 359 -38.79 5.61 29.81
N GLY A 360 -38.04 6.60 29.31
CA GLY A 360 -36.58 6.70 29.39
C GLY A 360 -35.95 6.98 30.78
N GLY A 361 -36.50 6.48 31.89
CA GLY A 361 -35.82 6.49 33.20
C GLY A 361 -36.64 7.05 34.39
N PRO A 362 -35.97 7.39 35.52
CA PRO A 362 -36.62 7.82 36.76
C PRO A 362 -37.53 9.05 36.57
N ALA A 363 -38.60 9.14 37.37
CA ALA A 363 -39.56 10.25 37.32
C ALA A 363 -38.89 11.62 37.52
N SER A 364 -37.86 11.69 38.36
CA SER A 364 -37.07 12.91 38.62
C SER A 364 -36.36 13.49 37.40
N LYS A 365 -36.18 12.70 36.33
CA LYS A 365 -35.51 13.12 35.09
C LYS A 365 -36.48 13.49 33.96
N VAL A 366 -37.80 13.39 34.17
CA VAL A 366 -38.82 13.64 33.13
C VAL A 366 -38.71 15.06 32.56
N GLY A 367 -38.49 16.07 33.40
CA GLY A 367 -38.33 17.46 32.93
C GLY A 367 -37.14 17.64 31.98
N GLY A 368 -35.98 17.04 32.29
CA GLY A 368 -34.79 17.12 31.43
C GLY A 368 -34.97 16.37 30.10
N ARG A 369 -35.66 15.22 30.13
CA ARG A 369 -36.02 14.47 28.91
C ARG A 369 -36.99 15.25 28.03
N LEU A 370 -37.95 15.95 28.63
CA LEU A 370 -38.85 16.84 27.89
C LEU A 370 -38.09 18.00 27.22
N VAL A 371 -37.11 18.60 27.91
CA VAL A 371 -36.24 19.63 27.29
C VAL A 371 -35.51 19.06 26.07
N TRP A 372 -34.90 17.88 26.22
CA TRP A 372 -34.17 17.23 25.12
C TRP A 372 -35.09 16.88 23.94
N ALA A 373 -36.27 16.31 24.20
CA ALA A 373 -37.23 15.93 23.17
C ALA A 373 -37.82 17.16 22.44
N ALA A 374 -38.09 18.25 23.17
CA ALA A 374 -38.55 19.50 22.58
C ALA A 374 -37.49 20.15 21.66
N ARG A 375 -36.19 19.96 21.92
CA ARG A 375 -35.12 20.42 21.01
C ARG A 375 -35.15 19.70 19.65
N GLN A 376 -35.53 18.43 19.63
CA GLN A 376 -35.57 17.64 18.39
C GLN A 376 -36.64 18.15 17.41
N VAL A 377 -37.64 18.88 17.89
CA VAL A 377 -38.72 19.46 17.07
C VAL A 377 -38.62 20.98 16.92
N ALA A 378 -37.60 21.62 17.47
CA ALA A 378 -37.53 23.09 17.57
C ALA A 378 -37.41 23.79 16.20
N GLY A 379 -36.74 23.13 15.24
CA GLY A 379 -36.56 23.59 13.87
C GLY A 379 -37.69 23.23 12.91
N GLU A 380 -38.68 22.43 13.35
CA GLU A 380 -39.70 21.88 12.45
C GLU A 380 -40.86 22.86 12.19
N PRO A 381 -41.40 22.87 10.95
CA PRO A 381 -42.68 23.50 10.66
C PRO A 381 -43.77 22.92 11.57
N GLY A 382 -44.49 23.78 12.30
CA GLY A 382 -45.55 23.32 13.21
C GLY A 382 -45.07 22.76 14.56
N ARG A 383 -43.84 23.05 15.00
CA ARG A 383 -43.29 22.69 16.32
C ARG A 383 -44.23 22.84 17.52
N ALA A 384 -45.11 23.85 17.50
CA ALA A 384 -46.11 24.09 18.55
C ALA A 384 -47.13 22.94 18.66
N ARG A 385 -47.43 22.24 17.57
CA ARG A 385 -48.28 21.04 17.57
C ARG A 385 -47.48 19.79 17.97
N LEU A 386 -46.24 19.68 17.51
CA LEU A 386 -45.37 18.54 17.77
C LEU A 386 -44.97 18.42 19.25
N VAL A 387 -44.93 19.52 20.00
CA VAL A 387 -44.56 19.51 21.42
C VAL A 387 -45.69 19.07 22.36
N ILE A 388 -46.96 19.13 21.91
CA ILE A 388 -48.14 18.77 22.71
C ILE A 388 -48.09 17.33 23.25
N PRO A 389 -47.82 16.29 22.44
CA PRO A 389 -47.72 14.92 22.94
C PRO A 389 -46.58 14.75 23.95
N LEU A 390 -45.49 15.53 23.84
CA LEU A 390 -44.37 15.49 24.79
C LEU A 390 -44.76 16.05 26.15
N ILE A 391 -45.47 17.18 26.16
CA ILE A 391 -46.01 17.80 27.37
C ILE A 391 -47.00 16.85 28.05
N ARG A 392 -47.90 16.21 27.28
CA ARG A 392 -48.84 15.21 27.80
C ARG A 392 -48.12 14.01 28.41
N ALA A 393 -47.10 13.48 27.74
CA ALA A 393 -46.31 12.36 28.27
C ALA A 393 -45.59 12.71 29.58
N ALA A 394 -45.01 13.91 29.68
CA ALA A 394 -44.38 14.38 30.91
C ALA A 394 -45.42 14.56 32.03
N HIS A 395 -46.59 15.12 31.71
CA HIS A 395 -47.65 15.34 32.68
C HIS A 395 -48.19 14.02 33.24
N ASN A 396 -48.45 13.05 32.37
CA ASN A 396 -48.89 11.70 32.77
C ASN A 396 -47.88 10.98 33.66
N ARG A 397 -46.60 11.42 33.66
CA ARG A 397 -45.55 10.89 34.53
C ARG A 397 -45.30 11.73 35.78
N GLY A 398 -46.20 12.65 36.10
CA GLY A 398 -46.22 13.40 37.37
C GLY A 398 -45.57 14.78 37.33
N LEU A 399 -45.19 15.29 36.15
CA LEU A 399 -44.80 16.71 36.03
C LEU A 399 -46.07 17.58 36.01
N SER A 400 -46.11 18.68 36.75
CA SER A 400 -47.23 19.64 36.60
C SER A 400 -47.25 20.23 35.18
N LEU A 401 -48.43 20.59 34.67
CA LEU A 401 -48.56 21.18 33.33
C LEU A 401 -47.68 22.42 33.16
N ASP A 402 -47.61 23.27 34.19
CA ASP A 402 -46.73 24.43 34.25
C ASP A 402 -45.25 24.08 34.16
N ALA A 403 -44.81 23.05 34.88
CA ALA A 403 -43.43 22.59 34.84
C ALA A 403 -43.08 21.96 33.48
N ALA A 404 -44.01 21.22 32.89
CA ALA A 404 -43.88 20.64 31.56
C ALA A 404 -43.82 21.71 30.47
N ALA A 405 -44.71 22.71 30.51
CA ALA A 405 -44.71 23.84 29.58
C ALA A 405 -43.40 24.63 29.65
N ARG A 406 -42.88 24.92 30.86
CA ARG A 406 -41.57 25.58 31.04
C ARG A 406 -40.40 24.73 30.54
N ALA A 407 -40.44 23.41 30.72
CA ALA A 407 -39.43 22.51 30.19
C ALA A 407 -39.46 22.45 28.66
N ALA A 408 -40.64 22.33 28.06
CA ALA A 408 -40.84 22.37 26.63
C ALA A 408 -40.35 23.70 26.02
N ALA A 409 -40.72 24.84 26.62
CA ALA A 409 -40.28 26.16 26.18
C ALA A 409 -38.74 26.32 26.21
N ARG A 410 -38.08 25.77 27.24
CA ARG A 410 -36.60 25.71 27.32
C ARG A 410 -35.96 24.83 26.26
N GLY A 411 -36.68 23.84 25.74
CA GLY A 411 -36.19 23.00 24.63
C GLY A 411 -36.43 23.63 23.26
N LEU A 412 -37.50 24.40 23.11
CA LEU A 412 -37.86 25.09 21.85
C LEU A 412 -37.07 26.38 21.62
N THR A 413 -36.43 26.92 22.65
CA THR A 413 -35.58 28.11 22.56
C THR A 413 -34.16 27.70 22.16
N PRO A 414 -33.59 28.29 21.08
CA PRO A 414 -32.18 28.10 20.75
C PRO A 414 -31.29 28.53 21.92
N ASN A 415 -30.20 27.80 22.14
CA ASN A 415 -29.22 28.14 23.16
C ASN A 415 -28.30 29.21 22.56
N ASP A 416 -28.53 30.50 22.84
CA ASP A 416 -27.53 31.54 22.55
C ASP A 416 -26.33 31.33 23.48
N ARG A 417 -25.32 30.61 22.99
CA ARG A 417 -23.97 30.56 23.55
C ARG A 417 -22.96 31.04 22.51
N SER A 418 -23.24 32.19 21.91
CA SER A 418 -22.28 33.03 21.19
C SER A 418 -22.36 34.43 21.77
N GLY A 419 -21.79 34.60 22.96
CA GLY A 419 -21.91 35.86 23.71
C GLY A 419 -21.47 35.74 25.16
N GLN A 420 -20.23 35.26 25.39
CA GLN A 420 -19.32 35.70 26.45
C GLN A 420 -17.97 35.02 26.27
#